data_AF-A0A924YTN3-F1
#
_entry.id   AF-A0A924YTN3-F1
#
_cell.length_a   1.000
_cell.length_b   1.000
_cell.length_c   1.000
_cell.angle_alpha   90.00
_cell.angle_beta   90.00
_cell.angle_gamma   90.00
#
_symmetry.space_group_name_H-M   'P 1'
#
loop_
_entity.id
_entity.type
_entity.pdbx_description
1 polymer ?
#
loop_
_entity_poly.entity_id
_entity_poly.type
_entity_poly.pdbx_seq_one_letter_code
_entity_poly.pdbx_strand_id
1 'polypeptide(L)'
;MIPVIEPLSLRLPKDLLVLQPMQGHLDLEPVLLVPGLRCAIGSAEGCAVRLTNSDFVQPEHCVIEVVRRQTLLTEWTSETTWLNDRLVTEPRELVPGDRVSLGPFDFRVRLASAEELLYAKLMERDATDSSRVEDVLRLKRAIDKTGRDTSPDLDLFSDLLNETSSKTDSESHERLSQHISKLLGGLQSQVLTLQEREADLSEQLRRQHETDSRTAPPPTAIPTVPPPGSMRPDDEQVIQRLQAEHDQLEHERSEFAHEQACFQEQQFEWLRRLEALESQLTDLEAQRSALREEKSICRALAEELLRDKAEMLDWEARLRCEESELADRREVLDRRDQEPSKSPDVPLGSGTTTHRPAQAATGSPQIESAERTPLVDTSTAAEKAPTASLPMQTFLTLIAFGASAFFLGTDLGDPDVVSLTGWTTALVGAISTVDLLLHRCFATSR
;
A
#
# COMPACT_ATOMS: atom_id res chain seq x y z
N MET A 1 -15.17 -22.68 42.68
CA MET A 1 -14.54 -21.35 42.62
C MET A 1 -13.88 -21.24 41.26
N ILE A 2 -14.46 -20.48 40.35
CA ILE A 2 -13.87 -20.19 39.03
C ILE A 2 -12.97 -18.97 39.24
N PRO A 3 -11.66 -19.02 38.93
CA PRO A 3 -10.81 -17.85 39.06
C PRO A 3 -11.33 -16.75 38.11
N VAL A 4 -11.64 -15.60 38.67
CA VAL A 4 -11.99 -14.40 37.92
C VAL A 4 -10.73 -13.95 37.20
N ILE A 5 -10.67 -14.17 35.89
CA ILE A 5 -9.58 -13.69 35.03
C ILE A 5 -9.82 -12.19 34.83
N GLU A 6 -9.06 -11.35 35.54
CA GLU A 6 -9.06 -9.91 35.28
C GLU A 6 -8.66 -9.65 33.82
N PRO A 7 -9.31 -8.72 33.10
CA PRO A 7 -8.91 -8.33 31.76
C PRO A 7 -7.54 -7.67 31.84
N LEU A 8 -6.50 -8.46 31.61
CA LEU A 8 -5.13 -7.99 31.53
C LEU A 8 -5.06 -6.96 30.41
N SER A 9 -4.89 -5.69 30.77
CA SER A 9 -4.54 -4.65 29.80
C SER A 9 -3.16 -4.98 29.25
N LEU A 10 -3.12 -5.73 28.14
CA LEU A 10 -1.92 -6.19 27.46
C LEU A 10 -1.19 -4.98 26.86
N ARG A 11 -0.36 -4.34 27.67
CA ARG A 11 0.69 -3.49 27.11
C ARG A 11 1.71 -4.43 26.49
N LEU A 12 1.88 -4.35 25.16
CA LEU A 12 2.96 -5.05 24.46
C LEU A 12 4.27 -4.88 25.24
N PRO A 13 4.95 -5.98 25.61
CA PRO A 13 6.31 -5.92 26.08
C PRO A 13 7.15 -5.15 25.05
N LYS A 14 8.14 -4.39 25.53
CA LYS A 14 9.01 -3.61 24.65
C LYS A 14 9.73 -4.51 23.63
N ASP A 15 9.93 -5.78 23.97
CA ASP A 15 10.75 -6.71 23.22
C ASP A 15 9.94 -8.00 22.96
N LEU A 16 9.29 -8.08 21.80
CA LEU A 16 8.70 -9.34 21.33
C LEU A 16 9.81 -10.25 20.81
N LEU A 17 9.77 -11.51 21.24
CA LEU A 17 10.77 -12.51 20.87
C LEU A 17 10.24 -13.43 19.78
N VAL A 18 11.15 -13.91 18.95
CA VAL A 18 10.89 -14.92 17.93
C VAL A 18 11.83 -16.08 18.18
N LEU A 19 11.25 -17.28 18.21
CA LEU A 19 11.98 -18.53 18.25
C LEU A 19 12.29 -18.94 16.81
N GLN A 20 13.53 -18.71 16.37
CA GLN A 20 13.96 -18.99 15.01
C GLN A 20 14.71 -20.34 14.95
N PRO A 21 14.26 -21.31 14.14
CA PRO A 21 15.02 -22.55 13.95
C PRO A 21 16.37 -22.27 13.29
N MET A 22 17.42 -22.94 13.77
CA MET A 22 18.76 -22.85 13.19
C MET A 22 18.92 -23.78 11.98
N GLN A 23 19.87 -23.44 11.10
CA GLN A 23 20.10 -24.13 9.83
C GLN A 23 20.20 -25.65 10.01
N GLY A 24 19.39 -26.41 9.26
CA GLY A 24 19.30 -27.87 9.33
C GLY A 24 17.86 -28.39 9.46
N HIS A 25 16.96 -27.56 9.97
CA HIS A 25 15.54 -27.91 10.19
C HIS A 25 14.62 -27.05 9.32
N LEU A 26 14.79 -27.16 8.00
CA LEU A 26 14.16 -26.28 7.00
C LEU A 26 12.62 -26.30 7.01
N ASP A 27 12.02 -27.32 7.61
CA ASP A 27 10.56 -27.49 7.63
C ASP A 27 9.89 -26.74 8.79
N LEU A 28 10.67 -26.16 9.71
CA LEU A 28 10.12 -25.41 10.85
C LEU A 28 10.06 -23.92 10.53
N GLU A 29 8.89 -23.33 10.74
CA GLU A 29 8.72 -21.89 10.62
C GLU A 29 9.13 -21.17 11.92
N PRO A 30 9.69 -19.94 11.84
CA PRO A 30 9.91 -19.12 13.02
C PRO A 30 8.62 -18.84 13.77
N VAL A 31 8.65 -18.96 15.10
CA VAL A 31 7.47 -18.76 15.95
C VAL A 31 7.57 -17.46 16.73
N LEU A 32 6.60 -16.57 16.50
CA LEU A 32 6.48 -15.32 17.23
C LEU A 32 5.86 -15.55 18.61
N LEU A 33 6.56 -15.13 19.65
CA LEU A 33 6.16 -15.32 21.04
C LEU A 33 5.40 -14.09 21.53
N VAL A 34 4.07 -14.09 21.32
CA VAL A 34 3.18 -12.99 21.71
C VAL A 34 2.73 -13.09 23.19
N PRO A 35 2.38 -11.97 23.85
CA PRO A 35 2.00 -11.96 25.26
C PRO A 35 0.75 -12.80 25.51
N GLY A 36 0.78 -13.64 26.55
CA GLY A 36 -0.30 -14.57 26.85
C GLY A 36 -0.27 -15.86 26.02
N LEU A 37 0.63 -15.98 25.05
CA LEU A 37 0.85 -17.24 24.33
C LEU A 37 1.54 -18.25 25.25
N ARG A 38 0.99 -19.47 25.26
CA ARG A 38 1.60 -20.67 25.81
C ARG A 38 1.99 -21.58 24.65
N CYS A 39 3.28 -21.53 24.27
CA CYS A 39 3.82 -22.28 23.15
C CYS A 39 4.39 -23.62 23.65
N ALA A 40 3.60 -24.68 23.53
CA ALA A 40 4.07 -26.03 23.80
C ALA A 40 4.89 -26.56 22.62
N ILE A 41 6.06 -27.14 22.89
CA ILE A 41 6.98 -27.68 21.89
C ILE A 41 7.20 -29.16 22.18
N GLY A 42 7.04 -30.02 21.17
CA GLY A 42 7.12 -31.46 21.34
C GLY A 42 6.77 -32.24 20.07
N SER A 43 6.71 -33.56 20.15
CA SER A 43 6.34 -34.43 19.02
C SER A 43 4.83 -34.69 18.90
N ALA A 44 4.03 -34.33 19.91
CA ALA A 44 2.58 -34.48 19.88
C ALA A 44 1.91 -33.54 18.88
N GLU A 45 0.74 -33.94 18.39
CA GLU A 45 -0.05 -33.16 17.44
C GLU A 45 -0.65 -31.88 18.05
N GLY A 46 -0.79 -31.82 19.38
CA GLY A 46 -1.30 -30.65 20.10
C GLY A 46 -0.25 -29.57 20.40
N CYS A 47 1.02 -29.79 20.05
CA CYS A 47 2.07 -28.80 20.27
C CYS A 47 2.01 -27.68 19.23
N ALA A 48 2.21 -26.43 19.68
CA ALA A 48 2.28 -25.26 18.80
C ALA A 48 3.49 -25.34 17.86
N VAL A 49 4.62 -25.88 18.34
CA VAL A 49 5.77 -26.25 17.51
C VAL A 49 5.91 -27.76 17.55
N ARG A 50 5.55 -28.41 16.44
CA ARG A 50 5.62 -29.86 16.31
C ARG A 50 6.96 -30.26 15.70
N LEU A 51 7.75 -31.02 16.46
CA LEU A 51 9.03 -31.56 16.02
C LEU A 51 8.82 -33.00 15.54
N THR A 52 8.67 -33.16 14.23
CA THR A 52 8.52 -34.47 13.58
C THR A 52 9.88 -35.16 13.42
N ASN A 53 9.87 -36.49 13.29
CA ASN A 53 11.05 -37.31 12.95
C ASN A 53 12.17 -37.37 13.99
N SER A 54 11.84 -37.30 15.28
CA SER A 54 12.82 -37.43 16.36
C SER A 54 12.32 -38.31 17.49
N ASP A 55 13.01 -39.43 17.70
CA ASP A 55 12.81 -40.31 18.86
C ASP A 55 13.30 -39.65 20.17
N PHE A 56 14.05 -38.55 20.07
CA PHE A 56 14.64 -37.84 21.20
C PHE A 56 13.75 -36.72 21.75
N VAL A 57 12.66 -36.39 21.05
CA VAL A 57 11.72 -35.36 21.49
C VAL A 57 10.45 -36.00 22.02
N GLN A 58 10.27 -35.88 23.34
CA GLN A 58 9.04 -36.28 24.02
C GLN A 58 7.78 -35.63 23.40
N PRO A 59 6.60 -36.28 23.51
CA PRO A 59 5.33 -35.72 23.00
C PRO A 59 5.09 -34.28 23.46
N GLU A 60 5.43 -34.00 24.71
CA GLU A 60 5.27 -32.74 25.41
C GLU A 60 6.61 -32.39 26.07
N HIS A 61 7.53 -31.79 25.32
CA HIS A 61 8.94 -31.68 25.69
C HIS A 61 9.24 -30.48 26.59
N CYS A 62 8.86 -29.29 26.14
CA CYS A 62 8.99 -28.05 26.90
C CYS A 62 7.86 -27.07 26.55
N VAL A 63 7.71 -26.04 27.37
CA VAL A 63 6.74 -24.98 27.16
C VAL A 63 7.42 -23.61 27.28
N ILE A 64 7.10 -22.71 26.36
CA ILE A 64 7.48 -21.31 26.43
C ILE A 64 6.22 -20.50 26.76
N GLU A 65 6.24 -19.80 27.88
CA GLU A 65 5.14 -18.97 28.35
C GLU A 65 5.55 -17.50 28.36
N VAL A 66 4.78 -16.66 27.66
CA VAL A 66 5.01 -15.21 27.65
C VAL A 66 4.12 -14.56 28.71
N VAL A 67 4.67 -14.41 29.92
CA VAL A 67 3.95 -13.88 31.08
C VAL A 67 4.34 -12.43 31.32
N ARG A 68 3.39 -11.52 31.09
CA ARG A 68 3.53 -10.06 31.27
C ARG A 68 4.67 -9.45 30.44
N ARG A 69 5.89 -9.46 30.97
CA ARG A 69 7.10 -8.86 30.39
C ARG A 69 8.27 -9.84 30.29
N GLN A 70 8.03 -11.10 30.66
CA GLN A 70 9.05 -12.13 30.67
C GLN A 70 8.59 -13.28 29.78
N THR A 71 9.53 -13.82 29.04
CA THR A 71 9.33 -15.03 28.24
C THR A 71 10.06 -16.15 28.95
N LEU A 72 9.32 -17.08 29.55
CA LEU A 72 9.88 -18.13 30.38
C LEU A 72 9.88 -19.45 29.62
N LEU A 73 11.04 -20.10 29.54
CA LEU A 73 11.20 -21.47 29.07
C LEU A 73 11.12 -22.41 30.29
N THR A 74 10.18 -23.34 30.28
CA THR A 74 10.01 -24.37 31.31
C THR A 74 10.11 -25.75 30.67
N GLU A 75 10.97 -26.59 31.22
CA GLU A 75 11.05 -28.00 30.84
C GLU A 75 9.93 -28.79 31.55
N TRP A 76 9.29 -29.73 30.84
CA TRP A 76 8.26 -30.57 31.47
C TRP A 76 8.78 -31.90 31.99
N THR A 77 9.62 -32.60 31.20
CA THR A 77 9.85 -34.02 31.48
C THR A 77 11.26 -34.54 31.13
N SER A 78 12.13 -33.75 30.49
CA SER A 78 13.05 -34.32 29.51
C SER A 78 14.57 -34.30 29.74
N GLU A 79 15.23 -33.72 30.73
CA GLU A 79 16.72 -33.60 30.86
C GLU A 79 17.51 -33.30 29.55
N THR A 80 16.85 -32.83 28.50
CA THR A 80 17.38 -32.68 27.14
C THR A 80 17.02 -31.32 26.55
N THR A 81 16.43 -30.44 27.37
CA THR A 81 16.27 -29.02 27.07
C THR A 81 17.47 -28.26 27.58
N TRP A 82 18.24 -27.69 26.66
CA TRP A 82 19.43 -26.89 26.97
C TRP A 82 19.20 -25.44 26.56
N LEU A 83 19.65 -24.50 27.40
CA LEU A 83 19.68 -23.07 27.14
C LEU A 83 21.13 -22.59 27.25
N ASN A 84 21.70 -22.14 26.13
CA ASN A 84 23.11 -21.71 26.04
C ASN A 84 24.08 -22.75 26.65
N ASP A 85 23.94 -24.01 26.22
CA ASP A 85 24.75 -25.15 26.66
C ASP A 85 24.62 -25.50 28.16
N ARG A 86 23.53 -25.05 28.80
CA ARG A 86 23.19 -25.40 30.19
C ARG A 86 21.82 -26.06 30.26
N LEU A 87 21.74 -27.15 31.01
CA LEU A 87 20.48 -27.85 31.23
C LEU A 87 19.46 -26.96 31.97
N VAL A 88 18.20 -26.98 31.53
CA VAL A 88 17.11 -26.18 32.09
C VAL A 88 16.37 -26.97 33.16
N THR A 89 16.83 -26.87 34.42
CA THR A 89 16.17 -27.57 35.55
C THR A 89 15.02 -26.78 36.18
N GLU A 90 14.99 -25.47 35.97
CA GLU A 90 14.01 -24.52 36.53
C GLU A 90 13.57 -23.56 35.41
N PRO A 91 12.38 -22.94 35.52
CA PRO A 91 11.94 -21.94 34.56
C PRO A 91 12.98 -20.83 34.37
N ARG A 92 13.39 -20.58 33.12
CA ARG A 92 14.38 -19.55 32.80
C ARG A 92 13.84 -18.52 31.83
N GLU A 93 14.21 -17.26 32.08
CA GLU A 93 13.88 -16.16 31.18
C GLU A 93 14.73 -16.24 29.91
N LEU A 94 14.06 -16.17 28.76
CA LEU A 94 14.67 -16.11 27.44
C LEU A 94 15.00 -14.65 27.09
N VAL A 95 16.22 -14.44 26.61
CA VAL A 95 16.75 -13.13 26.19
C VAL A 95 17.12 -13.19 24.70
N PRO A 96 17.03 -12.07 23.94
CA PRO A 96 17.51 -12.03 22.57
C PRO A 96 18.97 -12.49 22.46
N GLY A 97 19.22 -13.42 21.55
CA GLY A 97 20.54 -14.04 21.33
C GLY A 97 20.68 -15.44 21.92
N ASP A 98 19.79 -15.84 22.85
CA ASP A 98 19.83 -17.17 23.46
C ASP A 98 19.69 -18.30 22.44
N ARG A 99 20.38 -19.41 22.69
CA ARG A 99 20.26 -20.66 21.95
C ARG A 99 19.52 -21.69 22.80
N VAL A 100 18.40 -22.18 22.28
CA VAL A 100 17.59 -23.24 22.90
C VAL A 100 17.78 -24.51 22.09
N SER A 101 18.26 -25.59 22.72
CA SER A 101 18.45 -26.90 22.09
C SER A 101 17.48 -27.90 22.71
N LEU A 102 16.70 -28.58 21.87
CA LEU A 102 15.70 -29.59 22.22
C LEU A 102 16.07 -30.90 21.52
N GLY A 103 16.90 -31.71 22.16
CA GLY A 103 17.50 -32.87 21.51
C GLY A 103 18.32 -32.48 20.27
N PRO A 104 17.99 -32.97 19.05
CA PRO A 104 18.71 -32.62 17.81
C PRO A 104 18.27 -31.27 17.20
N PHE A 105 17.25 -30.60 17.76
CA PHE A 105 16.73 -29.34 17.24
C PHE A 105 17.34 -28.16 17.96
N ASP A 106 17.81 -27.18 17.19
CA ASP A 106 18.37 -25.95 17.70
C ASP A 106 17.55 -24.75 17.27
N PHE A 107 17.28 -23.86 18.21
CA PHE A 107 16.60 -22.60 18.00
C PHE A 107 17.44 -21.45 18.51
N ARG A 108 17.33 -20.31 17.85
CA ARG A 108 17.89 -19.03 18.28
C ARG A 108 16.74 -18.09 18.62
N VAL A 109 16.79 -17.52 19.81
CA VAL A 109 15.89 -16.45 20.23
C VAL A 109 16.41 -15.15 19.63
N ARG A 110 15.55 -14.42 18.93
CA ARG A 110 15.86 -13.08 18.42
C ARG A 110 14.72 -12.12 18.70
N LEU A 111 14.97 -10.83 18.51
CA LEU A 111 13.92 -9.83 18.47
C LEU A 111 13.05 -10.03 17.23
N ALA A 112 11.75 -9.77 17.38
CA ALA A 112 10.83 -9.68 16.26
C ALA A 112 11.25 -8.57 15.29
N SER A 113 11.18 -8.85 13.99
CA SER A 113 11.38 -7.86 12.94
C SER A 113 10.21 -6.87 12.91
N ALA A 114 10.38 -5.73 12.24
CA ALA A 114 9.31 -4.75 12.10
C ALA A 114 8.04 -5.35 11.46
N GLU A 115 8.20 -6.27 10.51
CA GLU A 115 7.09 -6.98 9.84
C GLU A 115 6.36 -7.92 10.81
N GLU A 116 7.09 -8.68 11.61
CA GLU A 116 6.50 -9.59 12.62
C GLU A 116 5.80 -8.79 13.74
N LEU A 117 6.33 -7.63 14.11
CA LEU A 117 5.68 -6.71 15.05
C LEU A 117 4.37 -6.15 14.49
N LEU A 118 4.31 -5.83 13.20
CA LEU A 118 3.08 -5.40 12.54
C LEU A 118 2.05 -6.54 12.53
N TYR A 119 2.49 -7.76 12.23
CA TYR A 119 1.65 -8.94 12.27
C TYR A 119 1.09 -9.20 13.68
N ALA A 120 1.93 -9.08 14.72
CA ALA A 120 1.52 -9.19 16.12
C ALA A 120 0.40 -8.21 16.47
N LYS A 121 0.54 -6.95 16.04
CA LYS A 121 -0.45 -5.90 16.31
C LYS A 121 -1.77 -6.12 15.56
N LEU A 122 -1.72 -6.69 14.37
CA LEU A 122 -2.93 -7.09 13.64
C LEU A 122 -3.64 -8.22 14.41
N MET A 123 -2.91 -9.24 14.83
CA MET A 123 -3.46 -10.36 15.63
C MET A 123 -4.04 -9.89 16.98
N GLU A 124 -3.45 -8.89 17.64
CA GLU A 124 -4.02 -8.33 18.88
C GLU A 124 -5.36 -7.61 18.66
N ARG A 125 -5.55 -6.93 17.54
CA ARG A 125 -6.84 -6.27 17.22
C ARG A 125 -7.92 -7.29 16.84
N ASP A 126 -7.52 -8.39 16.22
CA ASP A 126 -8.43 -9.40 15.69
C ASP A 126 -8.76 -10.52 16.70
N ALA A 127 -8.03 -10.63 17.82
CA ALA A 127 -8.37 -11.57 18.89
C ALA A 127 -9.76 -11.31 19.52
N THR A 128 -10.31 -10.10 19.35
CA THR A 128 -11.70 -9.78 19.70
C THR A 128 -12.75 -10.18 18.66
N ASP A 129 -12.35 -10.46 17.41
CA ASP A 129 -13.23 -10.87 16.29
C ASP A 129 -12.61 -12.05 15.53
N SER A 130 -12.92 -13.27 16.00
CA SER A 130 -12.31 -14.52 15.52
C SER A 130 -12.46 -14.81 14.01
N SER A 131 -13.29 -14.08 13.27
CA SER A 131 -13.42 -14.27 11.81
C SER A 131 -12.30 -13.61 11.00
N ARG A 132 -11.65 -12.54 11.52
CA ARG A 132 -10.64 -11.77 10.76
C ARG A 132 -9.26 -12.41 10.73
N VAL A 133 -8.93 -13.19 11.76
CA VAL A 133 -7.66 -13.93 11.87
C VAL A 133 -7.49 -14.92 10.71
N GLU A 134 -8.57 -15.59 10.29
CA GLU A 134 -8.54 -16.54 9.17
C GLU A 134 -8.29 -15.83 7.84
N ASP A 135 -8.79 -14.60 7.66
CA ASP A 135 -8.60 -13.80 6.45
C ASP A 135 -7.17 -13.25 6.34
N VAL A 136 -6.56 -12.83 7.46
CA VAL A 136 -5.16 -12.42 7.50
C VAL A 136 -4.21 -13.60 7.27
N LEU A 137 -4.52 -14.78 7.83
CA LEU A 137 -3.77 -16.01 7.56
C LEU A 137 -3.95 -16.51 6.13
N ARG A 138 -5.14 -16.35 5.53
CA ARG A 138 -5.37 -16.61 4.10
C ARG A 138 -4.59 -15.65 3.22
N LEU A 139 -4.52 -14.38 3.58
CA LEU A 139 -3.76 -13.38 2.85
C LEU A 139 -2.25 -13.67 2.91
N LYS A 140 -1.72 -14.01 4.09
CA LYS A 140 -0.33 -14.44 4.23
C LYS A 140 -0.04 -15.70 3.41
N ARG A 141 -0.91 -16.72 3.51
CA ARG A 141 -0.81 -17.93 2.67
C ARG A 141 -0.89 -17.61 1.18
N ALA A 142 -1.65 -16.60 0.77
CA ALA A 142 -1.73 -16.16 -0.62
C ALA A 142 -0.43 -15.48 -1.06
N ILE A 143 0.11 -14.56 -0.25
CA ILE A 143 1.37 -13.84 -0.51
C ILE A 143 2.55 -14.83 -0.61
N ASP A 144 2.68 -15.74 0.36
CA ASP A 144 3.75 -16.75 0.38
C ASP A 144 3.62 -17.74 -0.79
N LYS A 145 2.39 -18.00 -1.26
CA LYS A 145 2.12 -18.84 -2.44
C LYS A 145 2.36 -18.11 -3.76
N THR A 146 2.21 -16.79 -3.81
CA THR A 146 2.55 -15.96 -4.98
C THR A 146 4.05 -15.68 -5.14
N GLY A 147 4.88 -16.04 -4.15
CA GLY A 147 6.35 -15.98 -4.26
C GLY A 147 6.96 -16.92 -5.31
N ARG A 148 6.16 -17.73 -6.02
CA ARG A 148 6.57 -18.49 -7.20
C ARG A 148 5.65 -18.17 -8.38
N ASP A 149 6.07 -17.20 -9.19
CA ASP A 149 5.75 -17.01 -10.62
C ASP A 149 4.31 -16.68 -11.08
N THR A 150 3.40 -16.23 -10.23
CA THR A 150 2.11 -15.66 -10.70
C THR A 150 1.76 -14.37 -9.98
N SER A 151 1.44 -13.33 -10.75
CA SER A 151 1.08 -11.98 -10.27
C SER A 151 -0.06 -12.06 -9.25
N PRO A 152 0.03 -11.37 -8.10
CA PRO A 152 -1.03 -11.39 -7.10
C PRO A 152 -2.28 -10.66 -7.63
N ASP A 153 -3.44 -11.23 -7.30
CA ASP A 153 -4.76 -10.69 -7.56
C ASP A 153 -4.95 -9.40 -6.75
N LEU A 154 -4.81 -8.25 -7.42
CA LEU A 154 -4.75 -6.90 -6.84
C LEU A 154 -6.09 -6.41 -6.24
N ASP A 155 -7.18 -7.10 -6.54
CA ASP A 155 -8.52 -6.70 -6.12
C ASP A 155 -8.74 -6.92 -4.62
N LEU A 156 -8.16 -7.96 -4.03
CA LEU A 156 -8.30 -8.25 -2.59
C LEU A 156 -7.53 -7.25 -1.70
N PHE A 157 -6.43 -6.70 -2.22
CA PHE A 157 -5.60 -5.70 -1.53
C PHE A 157 -6.29 -4.32 -1.49
N SER A 158 -7.09 -4.03 -2.51
CA SER A 158 -7.81 -2.77 -2.65
C SER A 158 -8.98 -2.65 -1.67
N ASP A 159 -9.66 -3.75 -1.38
CA ASP A 159 -10.76 -3.78 -0.41
C ASP A 159 -10.28 -3.61 1.04
N LEU A 160 -9.15 -4.23 1.40
CA LEU A 160 -8.51 -4.10 2.72
C LEU A 160 -7.97 -2.68 2.98
N LEU A 161 -7.38 -2.03 1.97
CA LEU A 161 -6.90 -0.65 2.09
C LEU A 161 -8.04 0.39 2.15
N ASN A 162 -9.17 0.10 1.51
CA ASN A 162 -10.35 0.97 1.57
C ASN A 162 -11.06 0.92 2.93
N GLU A 163 -10.96 -0.19 3.67
CA GLU A 163 -11.60 -0.35 4.98
C GLU A 163 -10.80 0.29 6.13
N THR A 164 -9.46 0.36 6.03
CA THR A 164 -8.62 1.08 7.03
C THR A 164 -8.55 2.60 6.82
N SER A 165 -8.93 3.08 5.65
CA SER A 165 -8.87 4.50 5.24
C SER A 165 -9.91 5.40 5.92
N SER A 166 -10.88 4.83 6.65
CA SER A 166 -11.90 5.64 7.32
C SER A 166 -11.48 6.07 8.73
N LYS A 167 -10.99 7.32 8.80
CA LYS A 167 -11.06 8.28 9.94
C LYS A 167 -9.89 8.48 10.93
N THR A 168 -8.73 7.80 10.89
CA THR A 168 -7.66 8.09 11.89
C THR A 168 -6.25 8.39 11.36
N ASP A 169 -6.02 8.48 10.05
CA ASP A 169 -4.66 8.52 9.49
C ASP A 169 -4.01 9.90 9.28
N SER A 170 -4.64 11.01 9.70
CA SER A 170 -3.95 12.32 9.61
C SER A 170 -2.83 12.44 10.65
N GLU A 171 -3.02 11.91 11.86
CA GLU A 171 -2.00 11.99 12.93
C GLU A 171 -0.81 11.07 12.69
N SER A 172 -1.03 9.89 12.09
CA SER A 172 0.04 8.95 11.75
C SER A 172 0.92 9.52 10.63
N HIS A 173 0.31 10.13 9.61
CA HIS A 173 1.02 10.80 8.53
C HIS A 173 1.80 12.04 9.03
N GLU A 174 1.22 12.83 9.93
CA GLU A 174 1.92 13.98 10.52
C GLU A 174 3.12 13.55 11.37
N ARG A 175 3.00 12.48 12.17
CA ARG A 175 4.12 11.92 12.94
C ARG A 175 5.23 11.37 12.04
N LEU A 176 4.89 10.71 10.95
CA LEU A 176 5.87 10.22 9.99
C LEU A 176 6.60 11.38 9.30
N SER A 177 5.86 12.41 8.87
CA SER A 177 6.43 13.61 8.26
C SER A 177 7.38 14.33 9.22
N GLN A 178 6.99 14.50 10.49
CA GLN A 178 7.86 15.07 11.53
C GLN A 178 9.13 14.24 11.76
N HIS A 179 9.02 12.90 11.71
CA HIS A 179 10.18 12.02 11.87
C HIS A 179 11.16 12.14 10.69
N ILE A 180 10.64 12.18 9.46
CA ILE A 180 11.42 12.36 8.24
C ILE A 180 12.15 13.71 8.27
N SER A 181 11.46 14.80 8.62
CA SER A 181 12.09 16.12 8.75
C SER A 181 13.20 16.13 9.81
N LYS A 182 13.04 15.41 10.92
CA LYS A 182 14.06 15.30 11.96
C LYS A 182 15.30 14.53 11.50
N LEU A 183 15.11 13.44 10.74
CA LEU A 183 16.22 12.69 10.15
C LEU A 183 16.98 13.52 9.12
N LEU A 184 16.28 14.21 8.22
CA LEU A 184 16.87 15.11 7.24
C LEU A 184 17.68 16.24 7.90
N GLY A 185 17.14 16.86 8.95
CA GLY A 185 17.86 17.88 9.72
C GLY A 185 19.12 17.33 10.41
N GLY A 186 19.07 16.11 10.94
CA GLY A 186 20.23 15.45 11.52
C GLY A 186 21.33 15.16 10.50
N LEU A 187 20.95 14.70 9.31
CA LEU A 187 21.87 14.45 8.19
C LEU A 187 22.52 15.75 7.68
N GLN A 188 21.75 16.81 7.49
CA GLN A 188 22.28 18.13 7.10
C GLN A 188 23.27 18.67 8.14
N SER A 189 22.98 18.52 9.43
CA SER A 189 23.91 18.91 10.49
C SER A 189 25.20 18.11 10.43
N GLN A 190 25.16 16.80 10.16
CA GLN A 190 26.36 15.97 10.02
C GLN A 190 27.22 16.41 8.83
N VAL A 191 26.59 16.67 7.67
CA VAL A 191 27.29 17.17 6.48
C VAL A 191 28.00 18.49 6.79
N LEU A 192 27.34 19.41 7.50
CA LEU A 192 27.94 20.68 7.89
C LEU A 192 29.18 20.48 8.80
N THR A 193 29.08 19.57 9.79
CA THR A 193 30.21 19.28 10.68
C THR A 193 31.40 18.63 9.97
N LEU A 194 31.14 17.83 8.93
CA LEU A 194 32.20 17.25 8.11
C LEU A 194 32.89 18.30 7.24
N GLN A 195 32.11 19.23 6.66
CA GLN A 195 32.65 20.35 5.89
C GLN A 195 33.52 21.29 6.75
N GLU A 196 33.09 21.60 7.98
CA GLU A 196 33.90 22.38 8.93
C GLU A 196 35.22 21.67 9.24
N ARG A 197 35.17 20.35 9.46
CA ARG A 197 36.37 19.55 9.75
C ARG A 197 37.33 19.47 8.57
N GLU A 198 36.82 19.41 7.34
CA GLU A 198 37.61 19.46 6.11
C GLU A 198 38.29 20.83 5.92
N ALA A 199 37.58 21.92 6.21
CA ALA A 199 38.14 23.27 6.20
C ALA A 199 39.26 23.43 7.24
N ASP A 200 39.06 22.91 8.46
CA ASP A 200 40.08 22.93 9.52
C ASP A 200 41.34 22.13 9.14
N LEU A 201 41.17 20.95 8.55
CA LEU A 201 42.28 20.13 8.05
C LEU A 201 43.03 20.82 6.92
N SER A 202 42.30 21.44 5.99
CA SER A 202 42.89 22.23 4.89
C SER A 202 43.71 23.40 5.41
N GLU A 203 43.23 24.08 6.46
CA GLU A 203 43.97 25.17 7.07
C GLU A 203 45.19 24.68 7.87
N GLN A 204 45.10 23.53 8.55
CA GLN A 204 46.26 22.91 9.20
C GLN A 204 47.37 22.58 8.19
N LEU A 205 47.02 21.97 7.06
CA LEU A 205 47.98 21.66 5.98
C LEU A 205 48.64 22.93 5.43
N ARG A 206 47.85 24.00 5.24
CA ARG A 206 48.37 25.29 4.78
C ARG A 206 49.34 25.90 5.81
N ARG A 207 49.04 25.81 7.10
CA ARG A 207 49.93 26.26 8.18
C ARG A 207 51.22 25.44 8.24
N GLN A 208 51.15 24.12 8.05
CA GLN A 208 52.35 23.27 7.96
C GLN A 208 53.25 23.69 6.81
N HIS A 209 52.69 23.89 5.61
CA HIS A 209 53.45 24.38 4.48
C HIS A 209 54.10 25.74 4.74
N GLU A 210 53.41 26.65 5.43
CA GLU A 210 53.93 27.97 5.77
C GLU A 210 55.05 27.91 6.83
N THR A 211 54.97 26.99 7.81
CA THR A 211 56.06 26.76 8.75
C THR A 211 57.28 26.17 8.07
N ASP A 212 57.10 25.16 7.20
CA ASP A 212 58.19 24.50 6.48
C ASP A 212 58.91 25.49 5.56
N SER A 213 58.15 26.39 4.91
CA SER A 213 58.67 27.47 4.07
C SER A 213 59.51 28.50 4.86
N ARG A 214 59.17 28.74 6.13
CA ARG A 214 59.87 29.72 6.99
C ARG A 214 61.11 29.15 7.67
N THR A 215 61.13 27.87 7.99
CA THR A 215 62.31 27.19 8.57
C THR A 215 63.30 26.72 7.52
N ALA A 216 62.99 26.85 6.23
CA ALA A 216 63.96 26.65 5.17
C ALA A 216 65.16 27.60 5.39
N PRO A 217 66.37 27.07 5.68
CA PRO A 217 67.53 27.92 5.88
C PRO A 217 67.77 28.75 4.61
N PRO A 218 68.24 30.01 4.73
CA PRO A 218 68.57 30.82 3.56
C PRO A 218 69.50 30.02 2.65
N PRO A 219 69.35 30.09 1.31
CA PRO A 219 70.17 29.34 0.37
C PRO A 219 71.62 29.71 0.61
N THR A 220 72.28 28.88 1.41
CA THR A 220 73.66 29.09 1.80
C THR A 220 74.44 28.62 0.59
N ALA A 221 75.32 29.50 0.10
CA ALA A 221 76.17 29.38 -1.08
C ALA A 221 76.24 27.96 -1.67
N ILE A 222 75.77 27.85 -2.92
CA ILE A 222 75.86 26.66 -3.80
C ILE A 222 77.08 25.83 -3.40
N PRO A 223 76.89 24.65 -2.76
CA PRO A 223 77.99 23.74 -2.51
C PRO A 223 78.62 23.46 -3.86
N THR A 224 79.91 23.81 -3.99
CA THR A 224 80.67 23.52 -5.20
C THR A 224 80.58 22.02 -5.42
N VAL A 225 79.85 21.64 -6.47
CA VAL A 225 79.56 20.25 -6.83
C VAL A 225 80.89 19.50 -6.83
N PRO A 226 81.10 18.54 -5.91
CA PRO A 226 82.32 17.76 -5.90
C PRO A 226 82.43 17.02 -7.24
N PRO A 227 83.65 16.90 -7.81
CA PRO A 227 83.85 16.27 -9.10
C PRO A 227 83.25 14.85 -9.12
N PRO A 228 82.57 14.47 -10.21
CA PRO A 228 81.95 13.16 -10.35
C PRO A 228 83.04 12.08 -10.24
N GLY A 229 82.99 11.27 -9.17
CA GLY A 229 83.98 10.19 -8.97
C GLY A 229 84.19 9.72 -7.54
N SER A 230 83.60 10.37 -6.52
CA SER A 230 83.74 9.98 -5.12
C SER A 230 82.38 9.99 -4.41
N MET A 231 81.38 9.28 -4.94
CA MET A 231 80.22 8.90 -4.14
C MET A 231 80.66 7.85 -3.13
N ARG A 232 80.46 8.12 -1.84
CA ARG A 232 80.69 7.08 -0.84
C ARG A 232 79.58 6.04 -0.99
N PRO A 233 79.87 4.74 -0.80
CA PRO A 233 78.83 3.70 -0.84
C PRO A 233 77.68 3.96 0.14
N ASP A 234 77.91 4.76 1.19
CA ASP A 234 76.87 5.22 2.12
C ASP A 234 75.86 6.17 1.45
N ASP A 235 76.29 7.02 0.51
CA ASP A 235 75.42 7.97 -0.19
C ASP A 235 74.46 7.25 -1.16
N GLU A 236 74.91 6.15 -1.76
CA GLU A 236 74.11 5.33 -2.66
C GLU A 236 72.97 4.62 -1.91
N GLN A 237 73.22 4.15 -0.68
CA GLN A 237 72.19 3.57 0.18
C GLN A 237 71.14 4.61 0.60
N VAL A 238 71.55 5.85 0.88
CA VAL A 238 70.62 6.93 1.23
C VAL A 238 69.72 7.28 0.05
N ILE A 239 70.27 7.34 -1.17
CA ILE A 239 69.47 7.61 -2.37
C ILE A 239 68.46 6.48 -2.63
N GLN A 240 68.88 5.22 -2.52
CA GLN A 240 67.96 4.08 -2.67
C GLN A 240 66.84 4.11 -1.63
N ARG A 241 67.15 4.49 -0.38
CA ARG A 241 66.14 4.61 0.67
C ARG A 241 65.12 5.72 0.38
N LEU A 242 65.59 6.89 -0.06
CA LEU A 242 64.71 8.01 -0.41
C LEU A 242 63.85 7.69 -1.64
N GLN A 243 64.37 6.95 -2.62
CA GLN A 243 63.60 6.47 -3.76
C GLN A 243 62.49 5.50 -3.32
N ALA A 244 62.82 4.53 -2.45
CA ALA A 244 61.83 3.60 -1.91
C ALA A 244 60.73 4.32 -1.08
N GLU A 245 61.11 5.31 -0.27
CA GLU A 245 60.15 6.14 0.48
C GLU A 245 59.27 6.98 -0.46
N HIS A 246 59.83 7.51 -1.55
CA HIS A 246 59.07 8.24 -2.56
C HIS A 246 58.06 7.35 -3.29
N ASP A 247 58.50 6.17 -3.74
CA ASP A 247 57.64 5.18 -4.40
C ASP A 247 56.50 4.72 -3.46
N GLN A 248 56.79 4.56 -2.17
CA GLN A 248 55.76 4.24 -1.16
C GLN A 248 54.75 5.38 -1.02
N LEU A 249 55.19 6.63 -0.93
CA LEU A 249 54.28 7.78 -0.83
C LEU A 249 53.44 7.98 -2.11
N GLU A 250 54.01 7.72 -3.29
CA GLU A 250 53.25 7.74 -4.55
C GLU A 250 52.18 6.64 -4.56
N HIS A 251 52.51 5.45 -4.05
CA HIS A 251 51.55 4.37 -3.91
C HIS A 251 50.41 4.73 -2.95
N GLU A 252 50.71 5.20 -1.74
CA GLU A 252 49.70 5.62 -0.76
C GLU A 252 48.83 6.77 -1.31
N ARG A 253 49.42 7.72 -2.05
CA ARG A 253 48.67 8.79 -2.72
C ARG A 253 47.72 8.24 -3.80
N SER A 254 48.15 7.21 -4.54
CA SER A 254 47.32 6.56 -5.55
C SER A 254 46.16 5.76 -4.93
N GLU A 255 46.39 5.10 -3.80
CA GLU A 255 45.35 4.40 -3.03
C GLU A 255 44.31 5.39 -2.50
N PHE A 256 44.76 6.49 -1.89
CA PHE A 256 43.86 7.55 -1.42
C PHE A 256 43.03 8.17 -2.56
N ALA A 257 43.65 8.42 -3.72
CA ALA A 257 42.93 8.93 -4.88
C ALA A 257 41.87 7.94 -5.40
N HIS A 258 42.16 6.63 -5.34
CA HIS A 258 41.22 5.58 -5.71
C HIS A 258 40.05 5.49 -4.72
N GLU A 259 40.33 5.53 -3.41
CA GLU A 259 39.30 5.57 -2.38
C GLU A 259 38.38 6.79 -2.52
N GLN A 260 38.97 7.97 -2.78
CA GLN A 260 38.21 9.19 -3.02
C GLN A 260 37.32 9.07 -4.26
N ALA A 261 37.81 8.48 -5.35
CA ALA A 261 37.02 8.23 -6.55
C ALA A 261 35.86 7.25 -6.29
N CYS A 262 36.11 6.17 -5.55
CA CYS A 262 35.08 5.20 -5.16
C CYS A 262 34.00 5.86 -4.29
N PHE A 263 34.39 6.70 -3.34
CA PHE A 263 33.46 7.46 -2.51
C PHE A 263 32.60 8.42 -3.34
N GLN A 264 33.19 9.14 -4.30
CA GLN A 264 32.44 10.02 -5.20
C GLN A 264 31.44 9.22 -6.06
N GLU A 265 31.82 8.05 -6.57
CA GLU A 265 30.92 7.18 -7.32
C GLU A 265 29.72 6.72 -6.47
N GLN A 266 29.97 6.34 -5.21
CA GLN A 266 28.89 5.99 -4.27
C GLN A 266 27.97 7.19 -3.98
N GLN A 267 28.52 8.41 -3.85
CA GLN A 267 27.71 9.62 -3.68
C GLN A 267 26.79 9.86 -4.90
N PHE A 268 27.31 9.70 -6.13
CA PHE A 268 26.52 9.83 -7.34
C PHE A 268 25.43 8.76 -7.44
N GLU A 269 25.74 7.51 -7.08
CA GLU A 269 24.74 6.45 -7.06
C GLU A 269 23.62 6.76 -6.06
N TRP A 270 23.98 7.27 -4.87
CA TRP A 270 23.00 7.66 -3.87
C TRP A 270 22.10 8.81 -4.34
N LEU A 271 22.67 9.82 -5.00
CA LEU A 271 21.90 10.91 -5.62
C LEU A 271 20.93 10.40 -6.70
N ARG A 272 21.36 9.48 -7.57
CA ARG A 272 20.46 8.86 -8.56
C ARG A 272 19.32 8.08 -7.92
N ARG A 273 19.58 7.37 -6.81
CA ARG A 273 18.54 6.66 -6.06
C ARG A 273 17.54 7.62 -5.44
N LEU A 274 17.99 8.77 -4.93
CA LEU A 274 17.10 9.81 -4.42
C LEU A 274 16.21 10.39 -5.53
N GLU A 275 16.78 10.77 -6.68
CA GLU A 275 16.00 11.27 -7.82
C GLU A 275 14.96 10.24 -8.31
N ALA A 276 15.32 8.95 -8.33
CA ALA A 276 14.39 7.88 -8.69
C ALA A 276 13.23 7.76 -7.67
N LEU A 277 13.52 7.88 -6.37
CA LEU A 277 12.49 7.86 -5.33
C LEU A 277 11.59 9.10 -5.39
N GLU A 278 12.14 10.28 -5.67
CA GLU A 278 11.36 11.50 -5.87
C GLU A 278 10.41 11.37 -7.07
N SER A 279 10.89 10.82 -8.20
CA SER A 279 10.04 10.52 -9.36
C SER A 279 8.91 9.56 -8.99
N GLN A 280 9.21 8.46 -8.29
CA GLN A 280 8.20 7.50 -7.83
C GLN A 280 7.17 8.14 -6.91
N LEU A 281 7.59 9.05 -6.03
CA LEU A 281 6.67 9.78 -5.16
C LEU A 281 5.71 10.65 -5.99
N THR A 282 6.21 11.36 -7.01
CA THR A 282 5.35 12.19 -7.88
C THR A 282 4.34 11.36 -8.67
N ASP A 283 4.74 10.16 -9.14
CA ASP A 283 3.82 9.24 -9.83
C ASP A 283 2.73 8.73 -8.89
N LEU A 284 3.08 8.37 -7.66
CA LEU A 284 2.11 7.94 -6.65
C LEU A 284 1.15 9.07 -6.25
N GLU A 285 1.63 10.31 -6.16
CA GLU A 285 0.77 11.48 -5.93
C GLU A 285 -0.20 11.72 -7.09
N ALA A 286 0.27 11.56 -8.33
CA ALA A 286 -0.57 11.64 -9.52
C ALA A 286 -1.65 10.54 -9.51
N GLN A 287 -1.29 9.28 -9.25
CA GLN A 287 -2.24 8.17 -9.11
C GLN A 287 -3.26 8.41 -8.01
N ARG A 288 -2.81 8.90 -6.85
CA ARG A 288 -3.70 9.23 -5.73
C ARG A 288 -4.66 10.36 -6.09
N SER A 289 -4.23 11.34 -6.90
CA SER A 289 -5.10 12.41 -7.38
C SER A 289 -6.17 11.88 -8.35
N ALA A 290 -5.80 11.01 -9.28
CA ALA A 290 -6.71 10.36 -10.21
C ALA A 290 -7.76 9.51 -9.47
N LEU A 291 -7.35 8.73 -8.47
CA LEU A 291 -8.27 7.91 -7.68
C LEU A 291 -9.24 8.75 -6.83
N ARG A 292 -8.82 9.95 -6.38
CA ARG A 292 -9.73 10.89 -5.70
C ARG A 292 -10.77 11.47 -6.65
N GLU A 293 -10.39 11.74 -7.90
CA GLU A 293 -11.29 12.22 -8.95
C GLU A 293 -12.28 11.12 -9.34
N GLU A 294 -11.82 9.89 -9.57
CA GLU A 294 -12.71 8.75 -9.82
C GLU A 294 -13.71 8.55 -8.67
N LYS A 295 -13.23 8.62 -7.42
CA LYS A 295 -14.09 8.53 -6.23
C LYS A 295 -15.07 9.70 -6.11
N SER A 296 -14.77 10.88 -6.66
CA SER A 296 -15.73 12.00 -6.67
C SER A 296 -16.80 11.76 -7.73
N ILE A 297 -16.43 11.24 -8.91
CA ILE A 297 -17.34 10.84 -9.99
C ILE A 297 -18.31 9.74 -9.50
N CYS A 298 -17.81 8.68 -8.86
CA CYS A 298 -18.67 7.62 -8.33
C CYS A 298 -19.66 8.13 -7.28
N ARG A 299 -19.25 9.09 -6.44
CA ARG A 299 -20.14 9.73 -5.45
C ARG A 299 -21.23 10.56 -6.12
N ALA A 300 -20.88 11.37 -7.12
CA ALA A 300 -21.86 12.13 -7.89
C ALA A 300 -22.87 11.21 -8.59
N LEU A 301 -22.40 10.11 -9.21
CA LEU A 301 -23.27 9.13 -9.85
C LEU A 301 -24.21 8.43 -8.84
N ALA A 302 -23.70 8.10 -7.65
CA ALA A 302 -24.52 7.51 -6.59
C ALA A 302 -25.62 8.48 -6.10
N GLU A 303 -25.31 9.78 -5.98
CA GLU A 303 -26.29 10.81 -5.64
C GLU A 303 -27.35 10.99 -6.73
N GLU A 304 -26.97 10.91 -8.00
CA GLU A 304 -27.89 10.94 -9.14
C GLU A 304 -28.84 9.74 -9.13
N LEU A 305 -28.32 8.52 -8.96
CA LEU A 305 -29.14 7.30 -8.84
C LEU A 305 -30.10 7.34 -7.65
N LEU A 306 -29.71 7.94 -6.53
CA LEU A 306 -30.60 8.14 -5.38
C LEU A 306 -31.72 9.14 -5.70
N ARG A 307 -31.43 10.17 -6.48
CA ARG A 307 -32.44 11.15 -6.95
C ARG A 307 -33.43 10.48 -7.90
N ASP A 308 -32.95 9.76 -8.90
CA ASP A 308 -33.80 9.03 -9.86
C ASP A 308 -34.69 8.01 -9.15
N LYS A 309 -34.14 7.30 -8.15
CA LYS A 309 -34.92 6.37 -7.32
C LYS A 309 -36.04 7.09 -6.55
N ALA A 310 -35.77 8.28 -6.01
CA ALA A 310 -36.79 9.07 -5.32
C ALA A 310 -37.89 9.53 -6.29
N GLU A 311 -37.53 9.94 -7.50
CA GLU A 311 -38.48 10.31 -8.56
C GLU A 311 -39.35 9.12 -8.98
N MET A 312 -38.76 7.92 -9.13
CA MET A 312 -39.54 6.72 -9.42
C MET A 312 -40.55 6.38 -8.31
N LEU A 313 -40.16 6.52 -7.04
CA LEU A 313 -41.08 6.29 -5.92
C LEU A 313 -42.23 7.30 -5.88
N ASP A 314 -41.98 8.56 -6.25
CA ASP A 314 -43.03 9.57 -6.41
C ASP A 314 -43.99 9.19 -7.54
N TRP A 315 -43.46 8.74 -8.69
CA TRP A 315 -44.26 8.24 -9.80
C TRP A 315 -45.12 7.03 -9.40
N GLU A 316 -44.57 6.06 -8.67
CA GLU A 316 -45.33 4.92 -8.15
C GLU A 316 -46.43 5.33 -7.16
N ALA A 317 -46.21 6.39 -6.37
CA ALA A 317 -47.22 6.94 -5.48
C ALA A 317 -48.36 7.60 -6.28
N ARG A 318 -48.03 8.38 -7.31
CA ARG A 318 -49.03 8.99 -8.21
C ARG A 318 -49.87 7.93 -8.92
N LEU A 319 -49.23 6.89 -9.45
CA LEU A 319 -49.93 5.79 -10.13
C LEU A 319 -50.92 5.09 -9.18
N ARG A 320 -50.51 4.83 -7.93
CA ARG A 320 -51.41 4.24 -6.91
C ARG A 320 -52.60 5.13 -6.59
N CYS A 321 -52.42 6.45 -6.52
CA CYS A 321 -53.52 7.39 -6.34
C CYS A 321 -54.49 7.34 -7.53
N GLU A 322 -53.99 7.34 -8.78
CA GLU A 322 -54.82 7.23 -9.97
C GLU A 322 -55.59 5.90 -10.03
N GLU A 323 -54.95 4.79 -9.66
CA GLU A 323 -55.61 3.47 -9.57
C GLU A 323 -56.75 3.48 -8.54
N SER A 324 -56.55 4.11 -7.38
CA SER A 324 -57.59 4.28 -6.36
C SER A 324 -58.76 5.12 -6.89
N GLU A 325 -58.49 6.23 -7.57
CA GLU A 325 -59.54 7.07 -8.16
C GLU A 325 -60.35 6.32 -9.23
N LEU A 326 -59.67 5.50 -10.05
CA LEU A 326 -60.33 4.66 -11.04
C LEU A 326 -61.17 3.56 -10.39
N ALA A 327 -60.72 2.98 -9.27
CA ALA A 327 -61.48 2.01 -8.50
C ALA A 327 -62.77 2.63 -7.92
N ASP A 328 -62.66 3.81 -7.30
CA ASP A 328 -63.82 4.56 -6.77
C ASP A 328 -64.82 4.90 -7.89
N ARG A 329 -64.34 5.33 -9.06
CA ARG A 329 -65.19 5.60 -10.23
C ARG A 329 -65.91 4.35 -10.72
N ARG A 330 -65.25 3.19 -10.72
CA ARG A 330 -65.88 1.91 -11.09
C ARG A 330 -66.97 1.55 -10.09
N GLU A 331 -66.73 1.69 -8.79
CA GLU A 331 -67.73 1.41 -7.75
C GLU A 331 -68.97 2.31 -7.90
N VAL A 332 -68.78 3.59 -8.23
CA VAL A 332 -69.90 4.51 -8.51
C VAL A 332 -70.72 4.07 -9.72
N LEU A 333 -70.08 3.61 -10.79
CA LEU A 333 -70.77 3.08 -11.97
C LEU A 333 -71.53 1.78 -11.64
N ASP A 334 -70.91 0.85 -10.91
CA ASP A 334 -71.54 -0.40 -10.49
C ASP A 334 -72.77 -0.14 -9.61
N ARG A 335 -72.70 0.83 -8.68
CA ARG A 335 -73.86 1.24 -7.87
C ARG A 335 -74.98 1.82 -8.73
N ARG A 336 -74.65 2.62 -9.75
CA ARG A 336 -75.63 3.20 -10.67
C ARG A 336 -76.34 2.12 -11.51
N ASP A 337 -75.62 1.08 -11.92
CA ASP A 337 -76.19 -0.03 -12.68
C ASP A 337 -77.04 -0.97 -11.79
N GLN A 338 -76.73 -1.06 -10.50
CA GLN A 338 -77.50 -1.83 -9.52
C GLN A 338 -78.77 -1.12 -9.02
N GLU A 339 -78.88 0.20 -9.15
CA GLU A 339 -80.12 0.89 -8.84
C GLU A 339 -81.20 0.42 -9.82
N PRO A 340 -82.18 -0.40 -9.36
CA PRO A 340 -83.21 -0.90 -10.25
C PRO A 340 -83.91 0.31 -10.83
N SER A 341 -84.05 0.34 -12.15
CA SER A 341 -84.78 1.36 -12.87
C SER A 341 -86.20 1.42 -12.32
N LYS A 342 -86.40 2.22 -11.26
CA LYS A 342 -87.69 2.73 -10.87
C LYS A 342 -88.07 3.66 -12.01
N SER A 343 -88.63 3.07 -13.06
CA SER A 343 -89.40 3.77 -14.06
C SER A 343 -90.33 4.70 -13.28
N PRO A 344 -90.17 6.02 -13.37
CA PRO A 344 -91.14 6.91 -12.77
C PRO A 344 -92.45 6.60 -13.49
N ASP A 345 -93.41 6.01 -12.79
CA ASP A 345 -94.80 6.03 -13.22
C ASP A 345 -95.18 7.51 -13.31
N VAL A 346 -95.11 8.06 -14.52
CA VAL A 346 -95.51 9.44 -14.81
C VAL A 346 -97.03 9.45 -14.85
N PRO A 347 -97.72 10.09 -13.88
CA PRO A 347 -99.13 10.39 -14.07
C PRO A 347 -99.22 11.50 -15.12
N LEU A 348 -99.93 11.22 -16.22
CA LEU A 348 -100.42 12.22 -17.17
C LEU A 348 -101.27 13.25 -16.41
N GLY A 349 -100.64 14.35 -15.99
CA GLY A 349 -101.27 15.47 -15.30
C GLY A 349 -101.06 16.75 -16.08
N SER A 350 -102.13 17.16 -16.76
CA SER A 350 -102.29 18.39 -17.52
C SER A 350 -101.95 19.68 -16.75
N GLY A 351 -101.14 20.53 -17.39
CA GLY A 351 -101.26 22.00 -17.40
C GLY A 351 -101.02 22.76 -16.10
N THR A 352 -99.99 23.60 -16.05
CA THR A 352 -100.15 25.07 -16.06
C THR A 352 -98.80 25.79 -16.06
N THR A 353 -98.72 26.76 -16.97
CA THR A 353 -97.70 27.79 -17.15
C THR A 353 -97.49 28.62 -15.90
N THR A 354 -96.28 28.71 -15.32
CA THR A 354 -95.90 29.90 -14.51
C THR A 354 -94.39 30.12 -14.38
N HIS A 355 -93.96 31.27 -14.91
CA HIS A 355 -92.81 32.13 -14.59
C HIS A 355 -91.48 31.57 -14.06
N ARG A 356 -90.49 31.71 -14.94
CA ARG A 356 -89.07 31.98 -14.70
C ARG A 356 -88.86 33.31 -13.93
N PRO A 357 -88.04 33.33 -12.88
CA PRO A 357 -87.25 34.50 -12.53
C PRO A 357 -85.77 34.26 -12.83
N ALA A 358 -85.17 35.25 -13.48
CA ALA A 358 -83.73 35.41 -13.56
C ALA A 358 -83.20 35.88 -12.19
N GLN A 359 -82.22 35.17 -11.63
CA GLN A 359 -81.29 35.67 -10.64
C GLN A 359 -79.91 35.15 -11.07
N ALA A 360 -79.09 36.02 -11.67
CA ALA A 360 -78.20 36.97 -11.00
C ALA A 360 -76.96 36.25 -10.45
N ALA A 361 -75.87 36.45 -11.19
CA ALA A 361 -74.52 35.98 -10.97
C ALA A 361 -73.98 36.29 -9.57
N THR A 362 -73.22 35.37 -8.99
CA THR A 362 -72.09 35.65 -8.09
C THR A 362 -71.26 34.37 -7.89
N GLY A 363 -69.93 34.47 -8.02
CA GLY A 363 -68.99 33.55 -7.38
C GLY A 363 -68.30 32.52 -8.27
N SER A 364 -67.46 32.94 -9.22
CA SER A 364 -66.34 32.11 -9.69
C SER A 364 -65.30 32.01 -8.57
N PRO A 365 -64.84 30.82 -8.16
CA PRO A 365 -63.64 30.72 -7.33
C PRO A 365 -62.42 30.97 -8.23
N GLN A 366 -61.69 32.05 -7.94
CA GLN A 366 -60.35 32.26 -8.45
C GLN A 366 -59.46 31.12 -7.96
N ILE A 367 -58.95 30.33 -8.89
CA ILE A 367 -57.80 29.46 -8.65
C ILE A 367 -56.57 30.37 -8.66
N GLU A 368 -56.04 30.65 -7.48
CA GLU A 368 -54.74 31.29 -7.29
C GLU A 368 -53.63 30.36 -7.81
N SER A 369 -53.15 30.63 -9.02
CA SER A 369 -51.85 30.15 -9.50
C SER A 369 -50.73 31.02 -8.90
N ALA A 370 -50.26 30.65 -7.72
CA ALA A 370 -48.89 30.92 -7.24
C ALA A 370 -48.01 29.78 -7.82
N GLU A 371 -46.79 29.92 -8.35
CA GLU A 371 -45.68 30.85 -8.16
C GLU A 371 -44.88 30.90 -9.48
N ARG A 372 -44.50 32.11 -9.92
CA ARG A 372 -43.49 32.32 -10.97
C ARG A 372 -42.12 32.43 -10.29
N THR A 373 -41.23 31.50 -10.59
CA THR A 373 -39.79 31.64 -10.35
C THR A 373 -39.18 32.72 -11.25
N PRO A 374 -38.33 33.62 -10.74
CA PRO A 374 -37.66 34.62 -11.57
C PRO A 374 -36.50 34.00 -12.35
N LEU A 375 -36.53 34.26 -13.66
CA LEU A 375 -35.41 34.10 -14.59
C LEU A 375 -34.32 35.11 -14.20
N VAL A 376 -33.16 34.62 -13.77
CA VAL A 376 -31.95 35.44 -13.59
C VAL A 376 -31.04 35.17 -14.78
N ASP A 377 -30.99 36.15 -15.69
CA ASP A 377 -29.98 36.24 -16.72
C ASP A 377 -28.64 36.62 -16.08
N THR A 378 -27.68 35.70 -16.06
CA THR A 378 -26.26 36.02 -15.94
C THR A 378 -25.55 35.59 -17.20
N SER A 379 -25.50 36.52 -18.15
CA SER A 379 -24.49 36.56 -19.21
C SER A 379 -23.13 36.86 -18.58
N THR A 380 -22.20 35.92 -18.63
CA THR A 380 -20.77 36.21 -18.60
C THR A 380 -20.07 35.32 -19.61
N ALA A 381 -19.37 35.99 -20.52
CA ALA A 381 -18.63 35.39 -21.61
C ALA A 381 -17.56 34.42 -21.09
N ALA A 382 -17.60 33.18 -21.58
CA ALA A 382 -16.51 32.23 -21.45
C ALA A 382 -16.00 31.86 -22.85
N GLU A 383 -14.70 32.00 -22.95
CA GLU A 383 -13.82 31.92 -24.11
C GLU A 383 -13.83 30.52 -24.73
N LYS A 384 -13.89 30.49 -26.07
CA LYS A 384 -14.10 29.32 -26.90
C LYS A 384 -12.75 28.60 -27.13
N ALA A 385 -12.50 27.50 -26.43
CA ALA A 385 -11.45 26.54 -26.80
C ALA A 385 -12.03 25.41 -27.70
N PRO A 386 -11.30 24.91 -28.70
CA PRO A 386 -11.85 23.97 -29.67
C PRO A 386 -11.83 22.53 -29.15
N THR A 387 -13.00 21.97 -28.87
CA THR A 387 -13.19 20.51 -28.74
C THR A 387 -13.21 19.88 -30.13
N ALA A 388 -12.14 19.19 -30.49
CA ALA A 388 -12.12 18.26 -31.61
C ALA A 388 -12.95 17.02 -31.23
N SER A 389 -14.18 16.93 -31.75
CA SER A 389 -14.98 15.72 -31.68
C SER A 389 -14.52 14.76 -32.78
N LEU A 390 -13.96 13.62 -32.39
CA LEU A 390 -13.85 12.47 -33.29
C LEU A 390 -15.26 11.90 -33.47
N PRO A 391 -15.70 11.58 -34.70
CA PRO A 391 -17.05 11.09 -34.92
C PRO A 391 -17.20 9.71 -34.26
N MET A 392 -18.25 9.57 -33.45
CA MET A 392 -18.68 8.35 -32.74
C MET A 392 -18.73 7.10 -33.64
N GLN A 393 -18.82 7.28 -34.96
CA GLN A 393 -18.67 6.23 -35.95
C GLN A 393 -17.31 5.53 -35.90
N THR A 394 -16.18 6.23 -35.75
CA THR A 394 -14.84 5.61 -35.74
C THR A 394 -14.66 4.67 -34.55
N PHE A 395 -15.26 5.02 -33.41
CA PHE A 395 -15.23 4.21 -32.18
C PHE A 395 -16.08 2.94 -32.33
N LEU A 396 -17.25 3.05 -32.95
CA LEU A 396 -18.11 1.89 -33.24
C LEU A 396 -17.52 0.95 -34.30
N THR A 397 -16.80 1.48 -35.30
CA THR A 397 -16.11 0.64 -36.29
C THR A 397 -14.95 -0.14 -35.68
N LEU A 398 -14.23 0.43 -34.72
CA LEU A 398 -13.16 -0.24 -33.98
C LEU A 398 -13.68 -1.40 -33.11
N ILE A 399 -14.82 -1.19 -32.44
CA ILE A 399 -15.49 -2.25 -31.65
C ILE A 399 -16.00 -3.37 -32.57
N ALA A 400 -16.59 -3.02 -33.71
CA ALA A 400 -17.07 -4.00 -34.69
C ALA A 400 -15.93 -4.81 -35.33
N PHE A 401 -14.77 -4.21 -35.55
CA PHE A 401 -13.58 -4.91 -36.07
C PHE A 401 -12.98 -5.89 -35.05
N GLY A 402 -12.94 -5.49 -33.77
CA GLY A 402 -12.53 -6.38 -32.67
C GLY A 402 -13.46 -7.58 -32.49
N ALA A 403 -14.78 -7.37 -32.60
CA ALA A 403 -15.76 -8.44 -32.50
C ALA A 403 -15.74 -9.42 -33.70
N SER A 404 -15.40 -8.92 -34.89
CA SER A 404 -15.29 -9.76 -36.11
C SER A 404 -14.04 -10.65 -36.10
N ALA A 405 -12.93 -10.16 -35.53
CA ALA A 405 -11.72 -10.95 -35.32
C ALA A 405 -11.93 -12.10 -34.30
N PHE A 406 -12.87 -11.92 -33.37
CA PHE A 406 -13.26 -12.93 -32.38
C PHE A 406 -14.06 -14.09 -33.02
N PHE A 407 -14.85 -13.82 -34.06
CA PHE A 407 -15.75 -14.81 -34.68
C PHE A 407 -15.11 -15.63 -35.80
N LEU A 408 -14.05 -15.15 -36.46
CA LEU A 408 -13.39 -15.87 -37.55
C LEU A 408 -12.31 -16.87 -37.07
N GLY A 409 -12.04 -16.94 -35.76
CA GLY A 409 -10.99 -17.80 -35.18
C GLY A 409 -11.45 -19.11 -34.55
N THR A 410 -12.75 -19.43 -34.57
CA THR A 410 -13.30 -20.56 -33.78
C THR A 410 -13.68 -21.81 -34.59
N ASP A 411 -13.37 -21.86 -35.88
CA ASP A 411 -13.72 -23.00 -36.73
C ASP A 411 -12.46 -23.76 -37.17
N LEU A 412 -11.81 -24.46 -36.22
CA LEU A 412 -10.90 -25.60 -36.42
C LEU A 412 -10.43 -26.14 -35.06
N GLY A 413 -11.08 -27.20 -34.59
CA GLY A 413 -10.51 -28.32 -33.83
C GLY A 413 -9.76 -28.06 -32.50
N ASP A 414 -10.33 -28.62 -31.44
CA ASP A 414 -9.79 -28.83 -30.07
C ASP A 414 -9.66 -27.61 -29.14
N PRO A 415 -10.50 -27.50 -28.07
CA PRO A 415 -10.50 -26.36 -27.14
C PRO A 415 -9.37 -26.39 -26.09
N ASP A 416 -8.55 -27.44 -26.01
CA ASP A 416 -7.59 -27.62 -24.91
C ASP A 416 -6.13 -27.26 -25.25
N VAL A 417 -5.85 -26.77 -26.47
CA VAL A 417 -4.47 -26.35 -26.85
C VAL A 417 -4.49 -25.03 -27.63
N VAL A 418 -5.00 -23.97 -27.01
CA VAL A 418 -4.70 -22.61 -27.46
C VAL A 418 -3.59 -22.06 -26.57
N SER A 419 -2.35 -22.12 -27.07
CA SER A 419 -1.19 -21.65 -26.31
C SER A 419 -1.27 -20.13 -26.08
N LEU A 420 -0.99 -19.73 -24.84
CA LEU A 420 -0.95 -18.33 -24.37
C LEU A 420 -0.07 -17.43 -25.28
N THR A 421 0.90 -18.02 -25.98
CA THR A 421 1.78 -17.35 -26.95
C THR A 421 1.06 -16.84 -28.20
N GLY A 422 -0.04 -17.47 -28.62
CA GLY A 422 -0.84 -16.99 -29.76
C GLY A 422 -1.55 -15.67 -29.45
N TRP A 423 -2.04 -15.53 -28.22
CA TRP A 423 -2.76 -14.35 -27.75
C TRP A 423 -1.85 -13.13 -27.59
N THR A 424 -0.65 -13.32 -27.03
CA THR A 424 0.32 -12.23 -26.90
C THR A 424 0.79 -11.71 -28.24
N THR A 425 0.98 -12.58 -29.22
CA THR A 425 1.45 -12.18 -30.56
C THR A 425 0.36 -11.44 -31.34
N ALA A 426 -0.90 -11.87 -31.19
CA ALA A 426 -2.05 -11.17 -31.79
C ALA A 426 -2.29 -9.79 -31.14
N LEU A 427 -2.14 -9.68 -29.81
CA LEU A 427 -2.29 -8.42 -29.08
C LEU A 427 -1.20 -7.42 -29.44
N VAL A 428 0.06 -7.86 -29.50
CA VAL A 428 1.20 -7.01 -29.92
C VAL A 428 1.03 -6.55 -31.37
N GLY A 429 0.53 -7.42 -32.26
CA GLY A 429 0.21 -7.06 -33.64
C GLY A 429 -0.90 -6.02 -33.75
N ALA A 430 -1.94 -6.12 -32.92
CA ALA A 430 -3.05 -5.15 -32.86
C ALA A 430 -2.58 -3.78 -32.33
N ILE A 431 -1.72 -3.78 -31.31
CA ILE A 431 -1.16 -2.54 -30.74
C ILE A 431 -0.24 -1.86 -31.77
N SER A 432 0.65 -2.60 -32.45
CA SER A 432 1.50 -2.02 -33.50
C SER A 432 0.71 -1.48 -34.70
N THR A 433 -0.44 -2.07 -35.05
CA THR A 433 -1.28 -1.54 -36.14
C THR A 433 -2.05 -0.29 -35.74
N VAL A 434 -2.51 -0.21 -34.48
CA VAL A 434 -3.11 1.03 -33.93
C VAL A 434 -2.07 2.14 -33.87
N ASP A 435 -0.84 1.84 -33.45
CA ASP A 435 0.24 2.82 -33.37
C ASP A 435 0.64 3.35 -34.77
N LEU A 436 0.71 2.46 -35.77
CA LEU A 436 0.99 2.85 -37.17
C LEU A 436 -0.13 3.71 -37.79
N LEU A 437 -1.39 3.45 -37.40
CA LEU A 437 -2.55 4.23 -37.83
C LEU A 437 -2.57 5.61 -37.17
N LEU A 438 -2.27 5.69 -35.87
CA LEU A 438 -2.14 6.95 -35.15
C LEU A 438 -0.99 7.79 -35.73
N HIS A 439 0.17 7.19 -36.01
CA HIS A 439 1.30 7.87 -36.62
C HIS A 439 0.98 8.41 -38.03
N ARG A 440 0.16 7.71 -38.81
CA ARG A 440 -0.30 8.19 -40.13
C ARG A 440 -1.36 9.29 -40.02
N CYS A 441 -2.27 9.21 -39.06
CA CYS A 441 -3.27 10.26 -38.82
C CYS A 441 -2.63 11.57 -38.34
N PHE A 442 -1.54 11.51 -37.57
CA PHE A 442 -0.80 12.70 -37.17
C PHE A 442 0.09 13.27 -38.29
N ALA A 443 0.60 12.43 -39.19
CA ALA A 443 1.43 12.88 -40.31
C ALA A 443 0.64 13.64 -41.40
N THR A 444 -0.67 13.42 -41.53
CA THR A 444 -1.53 14.12 -42.50
C THR A 444 -2.22 15.37 -41.94
N SER A 445 -2.00 15.71 -40.67
CA SER A 445 -2.57 16.88 -39.99
C SER A 445 -1.59 18.06 -39.86
N ARG A 446 -0.52 18.10 -40.65
CA ARG A 446 0.38 19.26 -40.76
C ARG A 446 0.34 19.87 -42.16
#